data_AF-A0AAW0JHX3-F1
#
_entry.id   AF-A0AAW0JHX3-F1
#
_cell.length_a   1.000
_cell.length_b   1.000
_cell.length_c   1.000
_cell.angle_alpha   90.00
_cell.angle_beta   90.00
_cell.angle_gamma   90.00
#
_symmetry.space_group_name_H-M   'P 1'
#
loop_
_entity.id
_entity.type
_entity.pdbx_description
1 polymer ?
#
loop_
_entity_poly.entity_id
_entity_poly.type
_entity_poly.pdbx_seq_one_letter_code
_entity_poly.pdbx_strand_id
1 'polypeptide(L)'
;MEKALDEQMKSSKFLTSVDNSQTRRCYYTSIPRVIKQKGIHGQELTSLNIDKTQLLESLLIKDYGGSEDVLLGELQFAFIAFLMGQSLEGFLQWKALVNLLFGCIEAPFRTRTQLFTKVIYYQLKFGLEKDHTDTSGAATGVSALLDDSWLSADSFLHHLCKDFFSLMLDASSVDGHLLSWTRKLKELLENKLGWEFQLNSAVDGIYFEEDDKFAPVVEMLDDPSCN
;
A
#
# COMPACT_ATOMS: atom_id res chain seq x y z
N MET A 1 8.03 8.17 12.61
CA MET A 1 9.22 7.53 12.01
C MET A 1 9.49 8.05 10.59
N GLU A 2 8.53 7.98 9.67
CA GLU A 2 8.71 8.37 8.25
C GLU A 2 9.03 9.86 8.01
N LYS A 3 8.32 10.80 8.67
CA LYS A 3 8.64 12.24 8.61
C LYS A 3 10.03 12.60 9.15
N ALA A 4 10.50 11.86 10.17
CA ALA A 4 11.82 12.09 10.75
C ALA A 4 12.93 11.60 9.81
N LEU A 5 12.64 10.56 9.03
CA LEU A 5 13.54 10.04 7.99
C LEU A 5 13.66 11.02 6.81
N ASP A 6 12.53 11.59 6.35
CA ASP A 6 12.49 12.61 5.30
C ASP A 6 13.29 13.88 5.69
N GLU A 7 13.22 14.28 6.97
CA GLU A 7 13.98 15.40 7.53
C GLU A 7 15.49 15.07 7.66
N GLN A 8 15.85 13.83 7.98
CA GLN A 8 17.24 13.37 8.00
C GLN A 8 17.89 13.34 6.61
N MET A 9 17.15 12.92 5.58
CA MET A 9 17.64 12.96 4.20
C MET A 9 17.94 14.38 3.71
N LYS A 10 17.18 15.39 4.18
CA LYS A 10 17.41 16.81 3.84
C LYS A 10 18.58 17.43 4.60
N SER A 11 18.93 16.89 5.77
CA SER A 11 19.94 17.47 6.67
C SER A 11 21.32 16.82 6.57
N SER A 12 21.48 15.73 5.80
CA SER A 12 22.78 15.09 5.58
C SER A 12 23.72 15.98 4.74
N LYS A 13 24.53 16.78 5.43
CA LYS A 13 25.59 17.66 4.89
C LYS A 13 26.85 16.87 4.48
N PHE A 14 26.71 15.84 3.66
CA PHE A 14 27.84 15.22 2.96
C PHE A 14 27.83 15.64 1.49
N LEU A 15 28.05 16.94 1.25
CA LEU A 15 28.32 17.46 -0.09
C LEU A 15 29.58 18.31 -0.02
N THR A 16 30.74 17.67 -0.21
CA THR A 16 31.87 18.32 -0.86
C THR A 16 31.36 18.92 -2.17
N SER A 17 31.68 20.20 -2.40
CA SER A 17 31.28 20.95 -3.59
C SER A 17 31.77 20.27 -4.85
N VAL A 18 30.90 19.47 -5.46
CA VAL A 18 31.07 19.02 -6.83
C VAL A 18 30.01 19.75 -7.63
N ASP A 19 30.55 20.48 -8.58
CA ASP A 19 29.97 21.14 -9.75
C ASP A 19 28.59 20.63 -10.19
N ASN A 20 27.87 21.54 -10.87
CA ASN A 20 26.47 21.56 -11.27
C ASN A 20 25.99 20.34 -12.11
N SER A 21 26.20 19.12 -11.59
CA SER A 21 25.68 17.88 -12.12
C SER A 21 24.25 17.74 -11.60
N GLN A 22 23.28 17.69 -12.52
CA GLN A 22 21.94 17.21 -12.21
C GLN A 22 22.07 15.98 -11.31
N THR A 23 21.62 16.08 -10.06
CA THR A 23 21.58 14.96 -9.13
C THR A 23 20.92 13.79 -9.87
N ARG A 24 21.65 12.69 -10.06
CA ARG A 24 21.17 11.47 -10.70
C ARG A 24 20.18 10.77 -9.76
N ARG A 25 18.98 11.33 -9.64
CA ARG A 25 17.88 10.80 -8.84
C ARG A 25 16.74 10.38 -9.75
N CYS A 26 15.93 9.45 -9.26
CA CYS A 26 14.66 9.13 -9.90
C CYS A 26 13.69 10.28 -9.64
N TYR A 27 13.00 10.75 -10.68
CA TYR A 27 11.99 11.80 -10.53
C TYR A 27 10.61 11.12 -10.54
N TYR A 28 10.06 10.95 -9.34
CA TYR A 28 8.74 10.35 -9.15
C TYR A 28 7.63 11.41 -9.10
N THR A 29 6.42 11.01 -9.50
CA THR A 29 5.23 11.82 -9.34
C THR A 29 4.90 12.00 -7.87
N SER A 30 4.64 13.24 -7.44
CA SER A 30 4.31 13.52 -6.04
C SER A 30 2.89 13.05 -5.70
N ILE A 31 2.76 12.01 -4.88
CA ILE A 31 1.47 11.48 -4.42
C ILE A 31 1.12 12.08 -3.06
N PRO A 32 0.06 12.91 -2.95
CA PRO A 32 -0.38 13.45 -1.68
C PRO A 32 -0.91 12.36 -0.75
N ARG A 33 -0.32 12.23 0.43
CA ARG A 33 -0.82 11.30 1.47
C ARG A 33 -2.19 11.72 2.02
N VAL A 34 -2.38 13.04 2.18
CA VAL A 34 -3.59 13.65 2.73
C VAL A 34 -3.96 14.84 1.87
N ILE A 35 -5.24 14.89 1.47
CA ILE A 35 -5.80 16.01 0.74
C ILE A 35 -6.10 17.12 1.76
N LYS A 36 -5.48 18.27 1.56
CA LYS A 36 -5.69 19.46 2.38
C LYS A 36 -6.14 20.60 1.47
N GLN A 37 -7.42 20.94 1.52
CA GLN A 37 -8.00 22.01 0.73
C GLN A 37 -8.66 23.02 1.68
N LYS A 38 -8.34 24.30 1.52
CA LYS A 38 -8.91 25.38 2.32
C LYS A 38 -10.29 25.74 1.77
N GLY A 39 -11.26 25.96 2.65
CA GLY A 39 -12.61 26.42 2.28
C GLY A 39 -13.60 25.30 1.95
N ILE A 40 -13.21 24.03 2.08
CA ILE A 40 -14.11 22.87 1.94
C ILE A 40 -14.75 22.53 3.29
N HIS A 41 -15.99 22.05 3.26
CA HIS A 41 -16.67 21.60 4.47
C HIS A 41 -15.97 20.37 5.08
N GLY A 42 -15.94 20.27 6.41
CA GLY A 42 -15.19 19.22 7.12
C GLY A 42 -15.59 17.81 6.69
N GLN A 43 -16.90 17.55 6.52
CA GLN A 43 -17.41 16.26 6.05
C GLN A 43 -16.90 15.89 4.66
N GLU A 44 -16.88 16.86 3.74
CA GLU A 44 -16.43 16.66 2.36
C GLU A 44 -14.90 16.44 2.29
N LEU A 45 -14.13 17.16 3.12
CA LEU A 45 -12.70 16.92 3.26
C LEU A 45 -12.41 15.51 3.81
N THR A 46 -13.20 15.06 4.78
CA THR A 46 -13.10 13.70 5.34
C THR A 46 -13.45 12.66 4.29
N SER A 47 -14.55 12.81 3.55
CA SER A 47 -14.92 11.86 2.49
C SER A 47 -13.85 11.75 1.40
N LEU A 48 -13.25 12.88 0.99
CA LEU A 48 -12.14 12.92 0.04
C LEU A 48 -10.87 12.21 0.55
N ASN A 49 -10.69 12.12 1.88
CA ASN A 49 -9.56 11.43 2.46
C ASN A 49 -9.83 9.96 2.79
N ILE A 50 -11.09 9.56 2.91
CA ILE A 50 -11.53 8.15 3.04
C ILE A 50 -11.44 7.46 1.69
N ASP A 51 -12.06 8.01 0.64
CA ASP A 51 -11.99 7.45 -0.72
C ASP A 51 -10.97 8.21 -1.58
N LYS A 52 -9.91 7.53 -1.99
CA LYS A 52 -8.86 8.10 -2.84
C LYS A 52 -9.21 8.15 -4.33
N THR A 53 -10.40 7.72 -4.73
CA THR A 53 -10.85 7.73 -6.14
C THR A 53 -10.68 9.10 -6.80
N GLN A 54 -11.10 10.18 -6.13
CA GLN A 54 -10.95 11.55 -6.70
C GLN A 54 -9.50 12.00 -6.80
N LEU A 55 -8.64 11.55 -5.88
CA LEU A 55 -7.20 11.81 -5.94
C LEU A 55 -6.57 11.10 -7.12
N LEU A 56 -6.92 9.83 -7.32
CA LEU A 56 -6.45 9.02 -8.46
C LEU A 56 -6.83 9.68 -9.80
N GLU A 57 -8.10 10.05 -9.98
CA GLU A 57 -8.55 10.68 -11.22
C GLU A 57 -7.85 12.04 -11.46
N SER A 58 -7.66 12.83 -10.40
CA SER A 58 -6.93 14.10 -10.48
C SER A 58 -5.47 13.92 -10.90
N LEU A 59 -4.78 12.94 -10.32
CA LEU A 59 -3.39 12.62 -10.67
C LEU A 59 -3.29 12.10 -12.10
N LEU A 60 -4.19 11.21 -12.52
CA LEU A 60 -4.22 10.67 -13.88
C LEU A 60 -4.29 11.81 -14.91
N ILE A 61 -5.22 12.75 -14.72
CA ILE A 61 -5.40 13.87 -15.66
C ILE A 61 -4.18 14.81 -15.64
N LYS A 62 -3.70 15.17 -14.44
CA LYS A 62 -2.71 16.24 -14.28
C LYS A 62 -1.29 15.78 -14.58
N ASP A 63 -0.90 14.61 -14.06
CA ASP A 63 0.50 14.18 -14.00
C ASP A 63 0.77 13.00 -14.95
N TYR A 64 -0.24 12.19 -15.31
CA TYR A 64 -0.10 11.02 -16.19
C TYR A 64 -0.75 11.17 -17.58
N GLY A 65 -1.22 12.38 -17.93
CA GLY A 65 -1.82 12.65 -19.25
C GLY A 65 -3.08 11.83 -19.56
N GLY A 66 -3.79 11.38 -18.52
CA GLY A 66 -4.98 10.53 -18.61
C GLY A 66 -4.70 9.05 -18.85
N SER A 67 -3.43 8.62 -18.90
CA SER A 67 -3.05 7.24 -19.21
C SER A 67 -2.80 6.41 -17.95
N GLU A 68 -3.56 5.33 -17.82
CA GLU A 68 -3.34 4.30 -16.78
C GLU A 68 -1.99 3.59 -16.96
N ASP A 69 -1.56 3.38 -18.20
CA ASP A 69 -0.32 2.66 -18.50
C ASP A 69 0.91 3.41 -17.99
N VAL A 70 0.90 4.76 -18.02
CA VAL A 70 2.01 5.57 -17.51
C VAL A 70 2.09 5.47 -15.98
N LEU A 71 0.93 5.49 -15.28
CA LEU A 71 0.85 5.27 -13.83
C LEU A 71 1.35 3.87 -13.46
N LEU A 72 0.92 2.83 -14.19
CA LEU A 72 1.40 1.47 -13.99
C LEU A 72 2.90 1.33 -14.28
N GLY A 73 3.41 2.06 -15.28
CA GLY A 73 4.83 2.13 -15.59
C GLY A 73 5.62 2.72 -14.43
N GLU A 74 5.13 3.79 -13.78
CA GLU A 74 5.77 4.36 -12.60
C GLU A 74 5.73 3.38 -11.41
N LEU A 75 4.60 2.69 -11.19
CA LEU A 75 4.47 1.65 -10.16
C LEU A 75 5.48 0.51 -10.38
N GLN A 76 5.65 0.05 -11.62
CA GLN A 76 6.62 -0.98 -11.98
C GLN A 76 8.06 -0.51 -11.81
N PHE A 77 8.36 0.71 -12.28
CA PHE A 77 9.68 1.29 -12.17
C PHE A 77 10.08 1.49 -10.71
N ALA A 78 9.18 2.03 -9.86
CA ALA A 78 9.43 2.20 -8.43
C ALA A 78 9.75 0.87 -7.74
N PHE A 79 9.03 -0.19 -8.07
CA PHE A 79 9.29 -1.54 -7.55
C PHE A 79 10.66 -2.09 -7.97
N ILE A 80 11.05 -1.94 -9.25
CA ILE A 80 12.36 -2.38 -9.74
C ILE A 80 13.48 -1.57 -9.09
N ALA A 81 13.31 -0.24 -9.01
CA ALA A 81 14.27 0.66 -8.37
C ALA A 81 14.45 0.31 -6.88
N PHE A 82 13.37 -0.08 -6.21
CA PHE A 82 13.41 -0.60 -4.85
C PHE A 82 14.19 -1.92 -4.77
N LEU A 83 13.77 -2.97 -5.47
CA LEU A 83 14.37 -4.30 -5.32
C LEU A 83 15.80 -4.40 -5.87
N MET A 84 16.00 -3.96 -7.11
CA MET A 84 17.28 -4.11 -7.80
C MET A 84 18.23 -2.94 -7.51
N GLY A 85 17.67 -1.73 -7.38
CA GLY A 85 18.43 -0.53 -7.09
C GLY A 85 18.65 -0.27 -5.60
N GLN A 86 18.02 -1.05 -4.71
CA GLN A 86 18.03 -0.84 -3.26
C GLN A 86 17.65 0.60 -2.88
N SER A 87 16.76 1.21 -3.69
CA SER A 87 16.35 2.60 -3.53
C SER A 87 15.23 2.72 -2.52
N LEU A 88 15.51 3.34 -1.37
CA LEU A 88 14.49 3.69 -0.38
C LEU A 88 13.44 4.64 -0.98
N GLU A 89 13.84 5.55 -1.87
CA GLU A 89 12.92 6.44 -2.58
C GLU A 89 11.97 5.65 -3.50
N GLY A 90 12.49 4.60 -4.15
CA GLY A 90 11.70 3.66 -4.94
C GLY A 90 10.69 2.90 -4.07
N PHE A 91 11.10 2.45 -2.88
CA PHE A 91 10.19 1.81 -1.92
C PHE A 91 9.06 2.75 -1.49
N LEU A 92 9.41 3.97 -1.09
CA LEU A 92 8.43 4.97 -0.63
C LEU A 92 7.44 5.31 -1.74
N GLN A 93 7.89 5.43 -2.99
CA GLN A 93 7.00 5.67 -4.11
C GLN A 93 6.11 4.48 -4.42
N TRP A 94 6.67 3.27 -4.46
CA TRP A 94 5.89 2.05 -4.65
C TRP A 94 4.81 1.92 -3.57
N LYS A 95 5.18 2.12 -2.29
CA LYS A 95 4.24 2.17 -1.17
C LYS A 95 3.16 3.24 -1.38
N ALA A 96 3.52 4.46 -1.80
CA ALA A 96 2.55 5.54 -2.02
C ALA A 96 1.55 5.21 -3.14
N LEU A 97 2.01 4.59 -4.23
CA LEU A 97 1.17 4.14 -5.34
C LEU A 97 0.25 3.00 -4.93
N VAL A 98 0.75 2.00 -4.19
CA VAL A 98 -0.08 0.91 -3.66
C VAL A 98 -1.14 1.44 -2.69
N ASN A 99 -0.79 2.38 -1.81
CA ASN A 99 -1.75 3.07 -0.94
C ASN A 99 -2.81 3.85 -1.73
N LEU A 100 -2.42 4.53 -2.81
CA LEU A 100 -3.36 5.26 -3.67
C LEU A 100 -4.37 4.29 -4.31
N LEU A 101 -3.88 3.18 -4.88
CA LEU A 101 -4.72 2.19 -5.55
C LEU A 101 -5.63 1.48 -4.53
N PHE A 102 -5.09 0.84 -3.50
CA PHE A 102 -5.92 0.09 -2.55
C PHE A 102 -6.75 0.98 -1.61
N GLY A 103 -6.48 2.29 -1.57
CA GLY A 103 -7.34 3.27 -0.90
C GLY A 103 -8.50 3.82 -1.74
N CYS A 104 -8.69 3.37 -2.99
CA CYS A 104 -9.85 3.75 -3.79
C CYS A 104 -11.05 2.84 -3.49
N ILE A 105 -12.20 3.43 -3.17
CA ILE A 105 -13.44 2.69 -2.89
C ILE A 105 -14.25 2.50 -4.18
N GLU A 106 -14.46 3.58 -4.95
CA GLU A 106 -15.36 3.54 -6.12
C GLU A 106 -14.64 3.20 -7.43
N ALA A 107 -13.39 3.63 -7.61
CA ALA A 107 -12.64 3.42 -8.86
C ALA A 107 -12.53 1.95 -9.30
N PRO A 108 -12.29 0.95 -8.42
CA PRO A 108 -12.22 -0.45 -8.81
C PRO A 108 -13.51 -0.98 -9.45
N PHE A 109 -14.67 -0.48 -9.01
CA PHE A 109 -15.98 -0.99 -9.42
C PHE A 109 -16.63 -0.17 -10.55
N ARG A 110 -16.19 1.08 -10.77
CA ARG A 110 -16.85 1.99 -11.72
C ARG A 110 -15.99 2.44 -12.87
N THR A 111 -14.82 3.02 -12.59
CA THR A 111 -14.07 3.79 -13.59
C THR A 111 -12.80 3.10 -14.08
N ARG A 112 -12.11 2.32 -13.23
CA ARG A 112 -10.71 1.88 -13.45
C ARG A 112 -10.46 0.41 -13.10
N THR A 113 -11.41 -0.47 -13.38
CA THR A 113 -11.41 -1.88 -12.94
C THR A 113 -10.15 -2.68 -13.26
N GLN A 114 -9.40 -2.34 -14.32
CA GLN A 114 -8.22 -3.10 -14.74
C GLN A 114 -6.91 -2.68 -14.03
N LEU A 115 -6.93 -1.60 -13.24
CA LEU A 115 -5.72 -0.95 -12.72
C LEU A 115 -5.15 -1.58 -11.44
N PHE A 116 -5.97 -2.24 -10.63
CA PHE A 116 -5.66 -2.42 -9.20
C PHE A 116 -4.75 -3.62 -8.87
N THR A 117 -5.08 -4.83 -9.32
CA THR A 117 -4.52 -6.05 -8.69
C THR A 117 -3.48 -6.78 -9.52
N LYS A 118 -3.58 -6.75 -10.85
CA LYS A 118 -2.73 -7.59 -11.72
C LYS A 118 -1.24 -7.26 -11.61
N VAL A 119 -0.87 -5.98 -11.67
CA VAL A 119 0.54 -5.56 -11.59
C VAL A 119 1.13 -5.85 -10.21
N ILE A 120 0.39 -5.50 -9.15
CA ILE A 120 0.79 -5.75 -7.76
C ILE A 120 0.98 -7.25 -7.50
N TYR A 121 0.07 -8.10 -8.01
CA TYR A 121 0.22 -9.55 -7.94
C TYR A 121 1.56 -10.03 -8.52
N TYR A 122 1.91 -9.62 -9.73
CA TYR A 122 3.15 -10.08 -10.36
C TYR A 122 4.40 -9.52 -9.67
N GLN A 123 4.35 -8.27 -9.20
CA GLN A 123 5.43 -7.67 -8.41
C GLN A 123 5.68 -8.46 -7.13
N LEU A 124 4.64 -8.68 -6.33
CA LEU A 124 4.76 -9.41 -5.08
C LEU A 124 5.13 -10.88 -5.33
N LYS A 125 4.58 -11.51 -6.36
CA LYS A 125 4.95 -12.88 -6.73
C LYS A 125 6.45 -12.98 -6.98
N PHE A 126 7.00 -12.05 -7.77
CA PHE A 126 8.43 -12.00 -8.06
C PHE A 126 9.26 -11.66 -6.82
N GLY A 127 8.85 -10.65 -6.04
CA GLY A 127 9.60 -10.24 -4.84
C GLY A 127 9.61 -11.27 -3.72
N LEU A 128 8.60 -12.15 -3.68
CA LEU A 128 8.43 -13.24 -2.71
C LEU A 128 8.92 -14.61 -3.23
N GLU A 129 9.40 -14.68 -4.47
CA GLU A 129 10.02 -15.90 -4.97
C GLU A 129 11.31 -16.16 -4.20
N LYS A 130 11.26 -17.14 -3.30
CA LYS A 130 12.44 -17.71 -2.64
C LYS A 130 13.15 -18.58 -3.66
N ASP A 131 14.40 -18.27 -3.96
CA ASP A 131 15.22 -19.06 -4.87
C ASP A 131 15.36 -20.48 -4.27
N HIS A 132 14.73 -21.48 -4.89
CA HIS A 132 14.91 -22.88 -4.50
C HIS A 132 16.29 -23.35 -5.00
N THR A 133 17.36 -22.91 -4.36
CA THR A 133 18.67 -23.53 -4.54
C THR A 133 18.82 -24.69 -3.58
N ASP A 134 18.02 -25.74 -3.76
CA ASP A 134 18.40 -27.07 -3.32
C ASP A 134 19.20 -27.72 -4.45
N THR A 135 20.48 -28.01 -4.18
CA THR A 135 21.41 -28.82 -5.00
C THR A 135 22.33 -28.06 -5.97
N SER A 136 23.33 -27.36 -5.43
CA SER A 136 24.76 -27.54 -5.75
C SER A 136 25.56 -26.32 -5.31
N GLY A 137 26.69 -26.55 -4.65
CA GLY A 137 27.52 -25.51 -4.05
C GLY A 137 28.12 -24.58 -5.09
N ALA A 138 27.47 -23.42 -5.29
CA ALA A 138 28.09 -22.20 -5.77
C ALA A 138 27.27 -21.03 -5.19
N ALA A 139 27.80 -20.42 -4.13
CA ALA A 139 27.22 -19.26 -3.49
C ALA A 139 27.04 -18.13 -4.50
N THR A 140 25.81 -17.85 -4.94
CA THR A 140 25.22 -16.52 -5.22
C THR A 140 23.71 -16.73 -5.47
N GLY A 141 23.00 -17.32 -4.52
CA GLY A 141 21.53 -17.43 -4.56
C GLY A 141 20.93 -16.21 -3.89
N VAL A 142 20.13 -15.44 -4.62
CA VAL A 142 19.51 -14.20 -4.12
C VAL A 142 18.55 -14.61 -3.01
N SER A 143 18.94 -14.39 -1.74
CA SER A 143 18.03 -14.43 -0.60
C SER A 143 16.79 -13.61 -0.93
N ALA A 144 15.60 -14.02 -0.46
CA ALA A 144 14.32 -13.38 -0.81
C ALA A 144 14.48 -11.86 -0.99
N LEU A 145 14.19 -11.36 -2.20
CA LEU A 145 14.46 -9.96 -2.57
C LEU A 145 13.73 -8.98 -1.64
N LEU A 146 12.60 -9.42 -1.11
CA LEU A 146 11.90 -8.78 0.00
C LEU A 146 12.27 -9.51 1.28
N ASP A 147 13.05 -8.86 2.14
CA ASP A 147 13.29 -9.31 3.50
C ASP A 147 11.97 -9.33 4.29
N ASP A 148 11.76 -10.37 5.11
CA ASP A 148 10.53 -10.63 5.85
C ASP A 148 10.18 -9.44 6.78
N SER A 149 11.16 -8.61 7.15
CA SER A 149 10.95 -7.39 7.95
C SER A 149 10.11 -6.30 7.24
N TRP A 150 10.17 -6.19 5.91
CA TRP A 150 9.36 -5.23 5.15
C TRP A 150 7.90 -5.64 5.00
N LEU A 151 7.64 -6.94 5.16
CA LEU A 151 6.34 -7.60 4.91
C LEU A 151 5.83 -8.35 6.15
N SER A 152 6.23 -7.91 7.35
CA SER A 152 5.65 -8.41 8.60
C SER A 152 4.12 -8.19 8.59
N ALA A 153 3.36 -8.93 9.41
CA ALA A 153 1.90 -8.79 9.49
C ALA A 153 1.45 -7.38 9.94
N ASP A 154 2.31 -6.66 10.67
CA ASP A 154 2.16 -5.22 11.01
C ASP A 154 2.66 -4.29 9.88
N SER A 155 2.71 -4.79 8.64
CA SER A 155 3.10 -3.98 7.48
C SER A 155 1.89 -3.24 6.91
N PHE A 156 2.18 -2.05 6.35
CA PHE A 156 1.19 -1.27 5.62
C PHE A 156 0.46 -2.09 4.53
N LEU A 157 1.14 -3.09 3.94
CA LEU A 157 0.60 -3.89 2.87
C LEU A 157 -0.47 -4.87 3.38
N HIS A 158 -0.29 -5.44 4.57
CA HIS A 158 -1.30 -6.31 5.18
C HIS A 158 -2.61 -5.55 5.41
N HIS A 159 -2.55 -4.36 6.03
CA HIS A 159 -3.74 -3.52 6.25
C HIS A 159 -4.42 -3.11 4.94
N LEU A 160 -3.65 -2.63 3.96
CA LEU A 160 -4.23 -2.25 2.65
C LEU A 160 -4.89 -3.43 1.94
N CYS A 161 -4.27 -4.61 1.97
CA CYS A 161 -4.85 -5.80 1.38
C CYS A 161 -6.11 -6.25 2.14
N LYS A 162 -6.09 -6.21 3.47
CA LYS A 162 -7.26 -6.53 4.32
C LYS A 162 -8.43 -5.63 3.96
N ASP A 163 -8.23 -4.30 3.99
CA ASP A 163 -9.27 -3.32 3.68
C ASP A 163 -9.79 -3.49 2.25
N PHE A 164 -8.88 -3.68 1.28
CA PHE A 164 -9.26 -3.88 -0.12
C PHE A 164 -10.03 -5.19 -0.33
N PHE A 165 -9.64 -6.28 0.34
CA PHE A 165 -10.36 -7.56 0.24
C PHE A 165 -11.75 -7.48 0.88
N SER A 166 -11.89 -6.81 2.02
CA SER A 166 -13.19 -6.54 2.65
C SER A 166 -14.08 -5.72 1.71
N LEU A 167 -13.55 -4.64 1.12
CA LEU A 167 -14.26 -3.83 0.12
C LEU A 167 -14.75 -4.68 -1.07
N MET A 168 -13.93 -5.60 -1.56
CA MET A 168 -14.26 -6.50 -2.66
C MET A 168 -15.33 -7.54 -2.29
N LEU A 169 -15.45 -7.90 -1.02
CA LEU A 169 -16.48 -8.81 -0.50
C LEU A 169 -17.82 -8.10 -0.29
N ASP A 170 -17.78 -6.85 0.18
CA ASP A 170 -18.97 -6.03 0.44
C ASP A 170 -19.62 -5.49 -0.84
N ALA A 171 -18.89 -5.50 -1.97
CA ALA A 171 -19.39 -5.02 -3.25
C ALA A 171 -20.47 -5.94 -3.84
N SER A 172 -21.60 -5.35 -4.24
CA SER A 172 -22.76 -6.07 -4.80
C SER A 172 -22.51 -6.66 -6.19
N SER A 173 -21.67 -6.01 -7.00
CA SER A 173 -21.29 -6.46 -8.33
C SER A 173 -19.82 -6.15 -8.59
N VAL A 174 -19.05 -7.16 -8.95
CA VAL A 174 -17.62 -7.04 -9.20
C VAL A 174 -17.29 -7.65 -10.56
N ASP A 175 -16.47 -6.96 -11.33
CA ASP A 175 -15.91 -7.49 -12.57
C ASP A 175 -15.15 -8.80 -12.33
N GLY A 176 -15.39 -9.79 -13.20
CA GLY A 176 -14.83 -11.13 -13.03
C GLY A 176 -13.30 -11.16 -13.13
N HIS A 177 -12.69 -10.29 -13.92
CA HIS A 177 -11.23 -10.23 -14.05
C HIS A 177 -10.62 -9.64 -12.78
N LEU A 178 -11.12 -8.50 -12.29
CA LEU A 178 -10.70 -7.92 -11.02
C LEU A 178 -10.81 -8.94 -9.88
N LEU A 179 -11.97 -9.58 -9.74
CA LEU A 179 -12.23 -10.59 -8.71
C LEU A 179 -11.25 -11.77 -8.80
N SER A 180 -10.95 -12.25 -10.01
CA SER A 180 -9.99 -13.35 -10.21
C SER A 180 -8.58 -12.98 -9.77
N TRP A 181 -8.13 -11.75 -10.03
CA TRP A 181 -6.81 -11.28 -9.62
C TRP A 181 -6.74 -10.97 -8.14
N THR A 182 -7.81 -10.43 -7.55
CA THR A 182 -7.91 -10.24 -6.10
C THR A 182 -7.78 -11.58 -5.37
N ARG A 183 -8.44 -12.64 -5.84
CA ARG A 183 -8.29 -13.99 -5.27
C ARG A 183 -6.87 -14.52 -5.39
N LYS A 184 -6.26 -14.42 -6.59
CA LYS A 184 -4.86 -14.83 -6.80
C LYS A 184 -3.89 -14.07 -5.90
N LEU A 185 -4.12 -12.78 -5.70
CA LEU A 185 -3.32 -11.94 -4.80
C LEU A 185 -3.48 -12.38 -3.34
N LYS A 186 -4.71 -12.60 -2.89
CA LYS A 186 -5.00 -13.14 -1.55
C LYS A 186 -4.28 -14.47 -1.34
N GLU A 187 -4.50 -15.45 -2.22
CA GLU A 187 -3.87 -16.77 -2.15
C GLU A 187 -2.33 -16.69 -2.15
N LEU A 188 -1.75 -15.79 -2.95
CA LEU A 188 -0.30 -15.60 -2.98
C LEU A 188 0.24 -15.14 -1.61
N LEU A 189 -0.42 -14.16 -1.00
CA LEU A 189 -0.01 -13.60 0.29
C LEU A 189 -0.19 -14.60 1.43
N GLU A 190 -1.32 -15.31 1.48
CA GLU A 190 -1.57 -16.36 2.47
C GLU A 190 -0.52 -17.49 2.35
N ASN A 191 -0.22 -17.94 1.13
CA ASN A 191 0.72 -19.05 0.91
C ASN A 191 2.19 -18.67 1.15
N LYS A 192 2.59 -17.43 0.82
CA LYS A 192 4.00 -17.02 0.88
C LYS A 192 4.38 -16.36 2.21
N LEU A 193 3.44 -15.66 2.85
CA LEU A 193 3.69 -14.92 4.08
C LEU A 193 2.96 -15.51 5.30
N GLY A 194 2.05 -16.46 5.10
CA GLY A 194 1.25 -17.02 6.20
C GLY A 194 0.25 -16.02 6.80
N TRP A 195 -0.08 -14.95 6.06
CA TRP A 195 -1.10 -13.99 6.48
C TRP A 195 -2.49 -14.64 6.47
N GLU A 196 -3.37 -14.19 7.35
CA GLU A 196 -4.75 -14.66 7.43
C GLU A 196 -5.72 -13.49 7.22
N PHE A 197 -6.40 -13.47 6.06
CA PHE A 197 -7.44 -12.49 5.79
C PHE A 197 -8.80 -13.10 6.13
N GLN A 198 -9.21 -12.97 7.38
CA GLN A 198 -10.50 -13.46 7.87
C GLN A 198 -11.65 -12.83 7.07
N LEU A 199 -12.63 -13.65 6.69
CA LEU A 199 -13.91 -13.17 6.17
C LEU A 199 -14.78 -12.82 7.38
N ASN A 200 -15.31 -11.60 7.43
CA ASN A 200 -16.27 -11.15 8.43
C ASN A 200 -17.37 -12.22 8.63
N SER A 201 -17.22 -13.05 9.67
CA SER A 201 -18.34 -13.85 10.16
C SER A 201 -19.29 -12.86 10.83
N ALA A 202 -20.58 -12.99 10.59
CA ALA A 202 -21.63 -12.05 11.04
C ALA A 202 -21.83 -11.98 12.58
N VAL A 203 -20.78 -12.26 13.36
CA VAL A 203 -20.70 -12.19 14.82
C VAL A 203 -19.49 -11.33 15.24
N ASP A 204 -19.10 -10.36 14.42
CA ASP A 204 -17.92 -9.52 14.69
C ASP A 204 -18.25 -8.24 15.47
N GLY A 205 -19.05 -8.41 16.53
CA GLY A 205 -19.25 -7.38 17.56
C GLY A 205 -18.36 -7.58 18.79
N ILE A 206 -17.60 -8.68 18.86
CA ILE A 206 -16.81 -9.10 20.04
C ILE A 206 -15.58 -9.92 19.62
N TYR A 207 -14.83 -9.49 18.61
CA TYR A 207 -13.44 -9.94 18.49
C TYR A 207 -12.53 -8.78 18.88
N PHE A 208 -11.78 -9.02 19.96
CA PHE A 208 -10.58 -8.25 20.28
C PHE A 208 -9.60 -8.50 19.15
N GLU A 209 -9.64 -7.68 18.10
CA GLU A 209 -8.45 -7.51 17.27
C GLU A 209 -7.33 -7.05 18.20
N GLU A 210 -6.10 -7.53 18.01
CA GLU A 210 -4.93 -7.05 18.78
C GLU A 210 -4.67 -5.54 18.59
N ASP A 211 -5.47 -4.86 17.77
CA ASP A 211 -5.46 -3.44 17.48
C ASP A 211 -6.69 -2.72 18.10
N ASP A 212 -6.87 -2.86 19.43
CA ASP A 212 -7.83 -2.11 20.26
C ASP A 212 -7.66 -0.57 20.19
N LYS A 213 -6.75 -0.08 19.35
CA LYS A 213 -6.45 1.32 19.09
C LYS A 213 -7.67 2.13 18.64
N PHE A 214 -8.66 1.47 18.03
CA PHE A 214 -9.91 2.10 17.60
C PHE A 214 -11.13 1.64 18.40
N ALA A 215 -10.94 0.78 19.41
CA ALA A 215 -12.02 0.38 20.31
C ALA A 215 -12.50 1.59 21.12
N PRO A 216 -13.81 1.72 21.35
CA PRO A 216 -14.31 2.78 22.22
C PRO A 216 -13.74 2.59 23.63
N VAL A 217 -13.34 3.70 24.27
CA VAL A 217 -12.92 3.67 25.67
C VAL A 217 -14.14 3.28 26.51
N VAL A 218 -14.04 2.14 27.19
CA VAL A 218 -15.09 1.65 28.10
C VAL A 218 -14.86 2.28 29.47
N GLU A 219 -15.71 3.22 29.85
CA GLU A 219 -15.76 3.72 31.24
C GLU A 219 -16.61 2.77 32.10
N MET A 220 -15.97 2.13 33.08
CA MET A 220 -16.68 1.37 34.11
C MET A 220 -17.29 2.39 35.09
N LEU A 221 -18.62 2.46 35.14
CA LEU A 221 -19.31 3.27 36.14
C LEU A 221 -19.20 2.57 37.50
N ASP A 222 -18.77 3.30 38.53
CA ASP A 222 -18.71 2.77 39.90
C ASP A 222 -20.11 2.31 40.34
N ASP A 223 -20.20 1.05 40.78
CA ASP A 223 -21.42 0.48 41.33
C ASP A 223 -21.87 1.29 42.57
N PRO A 224 -23.09 1.84 42.62
CA PRO A 224 -23.59 2.59 43.77
C PRO A 224 -23.94 1.69 44.98
N SER A 225 -23.31 0.52 45.13
CA SER A 225 -23.55 -0.43 46.22
C SER A 225 -22.46 -0.43 47.29
N CYS A 226 -22.19 0.74 47.86
CA CYS A 226 -21.68 0.87 49.23
C CYS A 226 -22.15 2.19 49.84
N ASN A 227 -23.37 2.18 50.37
CA ASN A 227 -23.81 3.02 51.49
C ASN A 227 -24.70 2.18 52.40
#